data_AF-F2L5J5-F1
#
_entry.id   AF-F2L5J5-F1
#
_cell.length_a   1.000
_cell.length_b   1.000
_cell.length_c   1.000
_cell.angle_alpha   90.00
_cell.angle_beta   90.00
_cell.angle_gamma   90.00
#
_symmetry.space_group_name_H-M   'P 1'
#
loop_
_entity.id
_entity.type
_entity.pdbx_description
1 polymer ?
#
loop_
_entity_poly.entity_id
_entity_poly.type
_entity_poly.pdbx_seq_one_letter_code
_entity_poly.pdbx_strand_id
1 'polypeptide(L)'
;MRLVLLVLLAEYLAIALFAVLGYIYHGVVPPWFINMLRDQLHEVVTGPLAIFGHNAVIMTADSIPFVGPFALAVTLGATGFVLGAVVGYAAGQFGLLSLAVGYLATVAMPHGILELSSYAFATAGSIDATRRLLSRRGGVLKTWLIHYAVALALLLAAAYVEWWELETIGPILSRLG
;
A
#
# COMPACT_ATOMS: atom_id res chain seq x y z
N MET A 1 -12.67 -1.93 -14.94
CA MET A 1 -11.35 -1.90 -15.62
C MET A 1 -10.80 -0.49 -15.78
N ARG A 2 -11.36 0.41 -16.59
CA ARG A 2 -10.81 1.80 -16.70
C ARG A 2 -10.68 2.53 -15.36
N LEU A 3 -11.70 2.44 -14.51
CA LEU A 3 -11.67 3.06 -13.18
C LEU A 3 -10.57 2.47 -12.29
N VAL A 4 -10.42 1.14 -12.27
CA VAL A 4 -9.36 0.45 -11.52
C VAL A 4 -7.98 0.94 -11.97
N LEU A 5 -7.73 1.03 -13.29
CA LEU A 5 -6.45 1.52 -13.81
C LEU A 5 -6.17 2.98 -13.44
N LEU A 6 -7.20 3.82 -13.39
CA LEU A 6 -7.06 5.22 -12.96
C LEU A 6 -6.74 5.32 -11.46
N VAL A 7 -7.39 4.49 -10.63
CA VAL A 7 -7.11 4.43 -9.20
C VAL A 7 -5.69 3.91 -8.97
N LEU A 8 -5.31 2.83 -9.66
CA LEU A 8 -3.95 2.27 -9.58
C LEU A 8 -2.88 3.31 -9.99
N LEU A 9 -3.11 4.06 -11.07
CA LEU A 9 -2.22 5.15 -11.45
C LEU A 9 -2.15 6.23 -10.37
N ALA A 10 -3.28 6.60 -9.77
CA ALA A 10 -3.33 7.56 -8.68
C ALA A 10 -2.57 7.05 -7.44
N GLU A 11 -2.63 5.76 -7.13
CA GLU A 11 -1.88 5.13 -6.04
C GLU A 11 -0.37 5.27 -6.24
N TYR A 12 0.16 4.88 -7.41
CA TYR A 12 1.58 5.03 -7.73
C TYR A 12 2.04 6.50 -7.61
N LEU A 13 1.28 7.43 -8.19
CA LEU A 13 1.63 8.85 -8.15
C LEU A 13 1.57 9.42 -6.73
N ALA A 14 0.56 9.03 -5.94
CA ALA A 14 0.42 9.48 -4.57
C ALA A 14 1.55 8.93 -3.68
N ILE A 15 1.88 7.64 -3.77
CA ILE A 15 3.00 7.07 -3.01
C ILE A 15 4.30 7.79 -3.37
N ALA A 16 4.56 8.02 -4.66
CA ALA A 16 5.75 8.74 -5.10
C ALA A 16 5.79 10.17 -4.53
N LEU A 17 4.67 10.91 -4.60
CA LEU A 17 4.56 12.25 -4.06
C LEU A 17 4.83 12.27 -2.55
N PHE A 18 4.16 11.41 -1.78
CA PHE A 18 4.32 11.35 -0.33
C PHE A 18 5.69 10.83 0.09
N ALA A 19 6.32 9.95 -0.70
CA ALA A 19 7.70 9.52 -0.50
C ALA A 19 8.70 10.67 -0.68
N VAL A 20 8.49 11.53 -1.68
CA VAL A 20 9.30 12.76 -1.82
C VAL A 20 9.10 13.69 -0.63
N LEU A 21 7.86 13.87 -0.16
CA LEU A 21 7.59 14.70 1.02
C LEU A 21 8.24 14.10 2.27
N GLY A 22 8.09 12.81 2.52
CA GLY A 22 8.73 12.11 3.63
C GLY A 22 10.26 12.22 3.59
N TYR A 23 10.85 12.10 2.40
CA TYR A 23 12.29 12.28 2.21
C TYR A 23 12.74 13.73 2.49
N ILE A 24 12.00 14.74 2.06
CA ILE A 24 12.36 16.15 2.32
C ILE A 24 12.24 16.48 3.81
N TYR A 25 11.18 15.98 4.46
CA TYR A 25 10.85 16.28 5.85
C TYR A 25 11.35 15.24 6.85
N HIS A 26 12.20 14.30 6.45
CA HIS A 26 12.68 13.22 7.35
C HIS A 26 13.31 13.79 8.63
N GLY A 27 14.03 14.91 8.55
CA GLY A 27 14.71 15.51 9.69
C GLY A 27 13.80 16.07 10.80
N VAL A 28 12.49 16.25 10.54
CA VAL A 28 11.51 16.64 11.57
C VAL A 28 10.78 15.44 12.19
N VAL A 29 10.96 14.24 11.62
CA VAL A 29 10.36 13.01 12.15
C VAL A 29 11.19 12.53 13.32
N PRO A 30 10.63 12.33 14.52
CA PRO A 30 11.44 11.87 15.64
C PRO A 30 12.01 10.45 15.42
N PRO A 31 13.28 10.16 15.78
CA PRO A 31 13.86 8.82 15.62
C PRO A 31 13.07 7.70 16.32
N TRP A 32 12.42 8.01 17.46
CA TRP A 32 11.58 7.03 18.17
C TRP A 32 10.37 6.57 17.34
N PHE A 33 9.84 7.44 16.46
CA PHE A 33 8.72 7.11 15.59
C PHE A 33 9.13 6.09 14.51
N ILE A 34 10.32 6.27 13.94
CA ILE A 34 10.89 5.32 12.97
C ILE A 34 11.15 3.95 13.63
N ASN A 35 11.68 3.94 14.86
CA ASN A 35 11.89 2.70 15.59
C ASN A 35 10.57 1.99 15.93
N MET A 36 9.55 2.74 16.37
CA MET A 36 8.22 2.19 16.62
C MET A 36 7.62 1.53 15.37
N LEU A 37 7.75 2.15 14.19
CA LEU A 37 7.27 1.58 12.93
C LEU A 37 8.02 0.30 12.55
N ARG A 38 9.33 0.27 12.79
CA ARG A 38 10.15 -0.93 12.59
C ARG A 38 9.70 -2.07 13.49
N ASP A 39 9.43 -1.79 14.76
CA ASP A 39 8.97 -2.78 15.73
C ASP A 39 7.58 -3.31 15.33
N GLN A 40 6.66 -2.43 14.90
CA GLN A 40 5.35 -2.82 14.37
C GLN A 40 5.46 -3.71 13.12
N LEU A 41 6.38 -3.41 12.20
CA LEU A 41 6.66 -4.26 11.04
C LEU A 41 7.11 -5.67 11.47
N HIS A 42 7.99 -5.76 12.47
CA HIS A 42 8.44 -7.06 12.99
C HIS A 42 7.32 -7.85 13.68
N GLU A 43 6.34 -7.19 14.30
CA GLU A 43 5.17 -7.83 14.92
C GLU A 43 4.13 -8.30 13.89
N VAL A 44 3.96 -7.59 12.78
CA VAL A 44 2.98 -7.91 11.74
C VAL A 44 3.49 -9.02 10.80
N VAL A 45 4.80 -9.07 10.55
CA VAL A 45 5.45 -10.04 9.65
C VAL A 45 5.75 -11.34 10.41
N THR A 46 4.69 -11.99 10.92
CA THR A 46 4.79 -13.30 11.59
C THR A 46 4.36 -14.47 10.70
N GLY A 47 3.75 -14.17 9.55
CA GLY A 47 3.32 -15.13 8.54
C GLY A 47 2.44 -14.46 7.48
N PRO A 48 2.14 -15.16 6.36
CA PRO A 48 1.36 -14.57 5.27
C PRO A 48 -0.06 -14.19 5.69
N LEU A 49 -0.66 -14.90 6.65
CA LEU A 49 -2.01 -14.56 7.14
C LEU A 49 -2.02 -13.33 8.05
N ALA A 50 -0.93 -13.03 8.74
CA ALA A 50 -0.81 -11.82 9.55
C ALA A 50 -0.65 -10.58 8.65
N ILE A 51 0.20 -10.69 7.61
CA ILE A 51 0.34 -9.69 6.53
C ILE A 51 -1.01 -9.44 5.87
N PHE A 52 -1.68 -10.52 5.42
CA PHE A 52 -3.01 -10.42 4.83
C PHE A 52 -4.01 -9.75 5.78
N GLY A 53 -4.04 -10.14 7.05
CA GLY A 53 -4.97 -9.58 8.03
C GLY A 53 -4.78 -8.08 8.24
N HIS A 54 -3.53 -7.62 8.33
CA HIS A 54 -3.21 -6.20 8.43
C HIS A 54 -3.71 -5.41 7.20
N ASN A 55 -3.34 -5.87 6.01
CA ASN A 55 -3.72 -5.19 4.77
C ASN A 55 -5.21 -5.33 4.46
N ALA A 56 -5.88 -6.38 4.93
CA ALA A 56 -7.30 -6.60 4.71
C ALA A 56 -8.14 -5.55 5.44
N VAL A 57 -7.69 -5.07 6.60
CA VAL A 57 -8.35 -3.95 7.30
C VAL A 57 -8.30 -2.69 6.45
N ILE A 58 -7.12 -2.37 5.89
CA ILE A 58 -6.90 -1.21 5.02
C ILE A 58 -7.78 -1.33 3.76
N MET A 59 -7.64 -2.43 3.02
CA MET A 59 -8.40 -2.70 1.81
C MET A 59 -9.92 -2.68 2.06
N THR A 60 -10.38 -3.17 3.22
CA THR A 60 -11.80 -3.13 3.57
C THR A 60 -12.27 -1.69 3.74
N ALA A 61 -11.52 -0.83 4.42
CA ALA A 61 -11.84 0.58 4.55
C ALA A 61 -11.93 1.27 3.17
N ASP A 62 -10.99 0.96 2.27
CA ASP A 62 -10.93 1.44 0.88
C ASP A 62 -12.14 1.00 0.04
N SER A 63 -12.77 -0.12 0.42
CA SER A 63 -13.93 -0.64 -0.28
C SER A 63 -15.26 0.02 0.12
N ILE A 64 -15.32 0.71 1.26
CA ILE A 64 -16.57 1.27 1.80
C ILE A 64 -17.05 2.42 0.89
N PRO A 65 -18.29 2.40 0.38
CA PRO A 65 -18.84 3.51 -0.41
C PRO A 65 -18.71 4.85 0.33
N PHE A 66 -18.46 5.94 -0.40
CA PHE A 66 -18.18 7.30 0.10
C PHE A 66 -16.86 7.47 0.87
N VAL A 67 -16.44 6.47 1.64
CA VAL A 67 -15.26 6.52 2.51
C VAL A 67 -13.99 6.11 1.77
N GLY A 68 -14.09 5.15 0.86
CA GLY A 68 -12.95 4.49 0.22
C GLY A 68 -11.87 5.42 -0.33
N PRO A 69 -12.20 6.40 -1.18
CA PRO A 69 -11.19 7.34 -1.71
C PRO A 69 -10.46 8.14 -0.63
N PHE A 70 -11.13 8.46 0.48
CA PHE A 70 -10.50 9.17 1.59
C PHE A 70 -9.60 8.24 2.40
N ALA A 71 -10.06 7.01 2.69
CA ALA A 71 -9.25 5.99 3.35
C ALA A 71 -7.95 5.72 2.56
N LEU A 72 -8.07 5.54 1.24
CA LEU A 72 -6.94 5.35 0.34
C LEU A 72 -5.96 6.53 0.40
N ALA A 73 -6.45 7.77 0.36
CA ALA A 73 -5.58 8.95 0.42
C ALA A 73 -4.78 9.01 1.72
N VAL A 74 -5.39 8.64 2.85
CA VAL A 74 -4.72 8.59 4.17
C VAL A 74 -3.67 7.49 4.20
N THR A 75 -4.00 6.30 3.70
CA THR A 75 -3.10 5.14 3.75
C THR A 75 -1.89 5.32 2.83
N LEU A 76 -2.10 5.75 1.58
CA LEU A 76 -1.01 6.09 0.65
C LEU A 76 -0.15 7.24 1.19
N GLY A 77 -0.79 8.22 1.84
CA GLY A 77 -0.12 9.33 2.53
C GLY A 77 0.84 8.84 3.59
N ALA A 78 0.36 7.99 4.49
CA ALA A 78 1.17 7.41 5.56
C ALA A 78 2.29 6.52 5.00
N THR A 79 1.95 5.55 4.14
CA THR A 79 2.91 4.59 3.57
C THR A 79 4.01 5.29 2.77
N GLY A 80 3.63 6.19 1.87
CA GLY A 80 4.59 6.97 1.08
C GLY A 80 5.48 7.83 1.96
N PHE A 81 4.91 8.58 2.90
CA PHE A 81 5.69 9.43 3.80
C PHE A 81 6.68 8.64 4.65
N VAL A 82 6.25 7.51 5.22
CA VAL A 82 7.13 6.63 6.01
C VAL A 82 8.27 6.09 5.16
N LEU A 83 7.99 5.57 3.97
CA LEU A 83 9.02 5.11 3.03
C LEU A 83 10.06 6.22 2.78
N GLY A 84 9.60 7.43 2.46
CA GLY A 84 10.46 8.59 2.24
C GLY A 84 11.33 8.93 3.44
N ALA A 85 10.73 8.96 4.64
CA ALA A 85 11.43 9.30 5.88
C ALA A 85 12.50 8.25 6.22
N VAL A 86 12.17 6.96 6.10
CA VAL A 86 13.12 5.85 6.35
C VAL A 86 14.30 5.91 5.39
N VAL A 87 14.05 6.13 4.09
CA VAL A 87 15.13 6.28 3.10
C VAL A 87 15.97 7.52 3.39
N GLY A 88 15.36 8.63 3.77
CA GLY A 88 16.07 9.85 4.17
C GLY A 88 17.04 9.60 5.33
N TYR A 89 16.60 8.85 6.36
CA TYR A 89 17.45 8.46 7.49
C TYR A 89 18.56 7.49 7.13
N ALA A 90 18.25 6.46 6.34
CA ALA A 90 19.19 5.38 6.05
C ALA A 90 20.22 5.74 4.96
N ALA A 91 19.82 6.56 3.98
CA ALA A 91 20.52 6.72 2.73
C ALA A 91 20.51 8.18 2.21
N GLY A 92 20.19 9.16 3.05
CA GLY A 92 20.06 10.57 2.65
C GLY A 92 21.29 11.15 1.95
N GLN A 93 22.51 10.66 2.24
CA GLN A 93 23.72 11.08 1.53
C GLN A 93 23.74 10.69 0.04
N PHE A 94 22.97 9.69 -0.38
CA PHE A 94 22.89 9.23 -1.77
C PHE A 94 21.81 9.97 -2.58
N GLY A 95 21.14 10.95 -1.97
CA GLY A 95 20.18 11.82 -2.63
C GLY A 95 18.92 11.09 -3.13
N LEU A 96 18.20 11.73 -4.05
CA LEU A 96 16.94 11.22 -4.62
C LEU A 96 17.07 9.87 -5.35
N LEU A 97 18.29 9.46 -5.71
CA LEU A 97 18.52 8.13 -6.31
C LEU A 97 18.15 7.01 -5.32
N SER A 98 18.49 7.17 -4.04
CA SER A 98 18.11 6.20 -3.00
C SER A 98 16.59 6.10 -2.85
N LEU A 99 15.89 7.23 -2.94
CA LEU A 99 14.43 7.29 -2.90
C LEU A 99 13.80 6.60 -4.12
N ALA A 100 14.35 6.84 -5.31
CA ALA A 100 13.85 6.20 -6.52
C ALA A 100 14.02 4.66 -6.46
N VAL A 101 15.18 4.19 -6.00
CA VAL A 101 15.42 2.76 -5.81
C VAL A 101 14.51 2.16 -4.73
N GLY A 102 14.37 2.83 -3.58
CA GLY A 102 13.48 2.41 -2.50
C GLY A 102 12.01 2.34 -2.95
N TYR A 103 11.53 3.37 -3.65
CA TYR A 103 10.19 3.39 -4.24
C TYR A 103 9.98 2.23 -5.22
N LEU A 104 10.91 2.02 -6.16
CA LEU A 104 10.81 0.91 -7.10
C LEU A 104 10.85 -0.45 -6.40
N ALA A 105 11.67 -0.61 -5.36
CA ALA A 105 11.67 -1.82 -4.55
C ALA A 105 10.33 -2.05 -3.85
N THR A 106 9.65 -1.01 -3.40
CA THR A 106 8.31 -1.15 -2.79
C THR A 106 7.22 -1.47 -3.82
N VAL A 107 7.15 -0.70 -4.92
CA VAL A 107 5.98 -0.74 -5.80
C VAL A 107 6.14 -1.64 -7.02
N ALA A 108 7.37 -1.99 -7.41
CA ALA A 108 7.65 -2.82 -8.57
C ALA A 108 7.97 -4.28 -8.21
N MET A 109 8.07 -4.60 -6.91
CA MET A 109 8.11 -5.98 -6.48
C MET A 109 6.76 -6.68 -6.75
N PRO A 110 6.77 -7.97 -7.08
CA PRO A 110 5.54 -8.74 -7.32
C PRO A 110 4.47 -8.58 -6.23
N HIS A 111 4.83 -8.59 -4.94
CA HIS A 111 3.84 -8.33 -3.88
C HIS A 111 3.23 -6.93 -3.98
N GLY A 112 4.05 -5.89 -4.17
CA GLY A 112 3.61 -4.50 -4.25
C GLY A 112 2.65 -4.25 -5.41
N ILE A 113 2.90 -4.86 -6.58
CA ILE A 113 1.99 -4.76 -7.73
C ILE A 113 0.63 -5.38 -7.40
N LEU A 114 0.61 -6.54 -6.75
CA LEU A 114 -0.62 -7.24 -6.36
C LEU A 114 -1.38 -6.50 -5.27
N GLU A 115 -0.67 -5.97 -4.27
CA GLU A 115 -1.24 -5.22 -3.16
C GLU A 115 -1.89 -3.93 -3.67
N LEU A 116 -1.17 -3.10 -4.44
CA LEU A 116 -1.74 -1.89 -5.04
C LEU A 116 -2.91 -2.22 -5.96
N SER A 117 -2.80 -3.29 -6.75
CA SER A 117 -3.95 -3.75 -7.55
C SER A 117 -5.16 -4.10 -6.68
N SER A 118 -4.96 -4.69 -5.50
CA SER A 118 -6.04 -5.00 -4.57
C SER A 118 -6.74 -3.74 -4.04
N TYR A 119 -5.97 -2.73 -3.61
CA TYR A 119 -6.51 -1.44 -3.16
C TYR A 119 -7.22 -0.71 -4.30
N ALA A 120 -6.69 -0.79 -5.52
CA ALA A 120 -7.31 -0.20 -6.69
C ALA A 120 -8.66 -0.81 -7.02
N PHE A 121 -8.79 -2.14 -6.89
CA PHE A 121 -10.07 -2.83 -7.05
C PHE A 121 -11.05 -2.44 -5.94
N ALA A 122 -10.62 -2.40 -4.68
CA ALA A 122 -11.45 -2.01 -3.55
C ALA A 122 -11.99 -0.58 -3.69
N THR A 123 -11.10 0.38 -3.93
CA THR A 123 -11.46 1.80 -4.07
C THR A 123 -12.29 2.05 -5.33
N ALA A 124 -11.98 1.39 -6.46
CA ALA A 124 -12.84 1.47 -7.65
C ALA A 124 -14.24 0.91 -7.36
N GLY A 125 -14.35 -0.16 -6.58
CA GLY A 125 -15.60 -0.71 -6.09
C GLY A 125 -16.38 0.29 -5.22
N SER A 126 -15.69 0.97 -4.31
CA SER A 126 -16.27 2.07 -3.51
C SER A 126 -16.82 3.20 -4.38
N ILE A 127 -16.03 3.68 -5.35
CA ILE A 127 -16.42 4.76 -6.26
C ILE A 127 -17.60 4.36 -7.14
N ASP A 128 -17.59 3.16 -7.73
CA ASP A 128 -18.69 2.68 -8.58
C ASP A 128 -19.97 2.50 -7.77
N ALA A 129 -19.88 1.90 -6.58
CA ALA A 129 -21.00 1.74 -5.67
C ALA A 129 -21.60 3.10 -5.27
N THR A 130 -20.75 4.05 -4.91
CA THR A 130 -21.14 5.44 -4.60
C THR A 130 -21.89 6.09 -5.76
N ARG A 131 -21.34 6.02 -6.97
CA ARG A 131 -21.98 6.57 -8.18
C ARG A 131 -23.33 5.94 -8.46
N ARG A 132 -23.46 4.63 -8.29
CA ARG A 132 -24.72 3.90 -8.51
C ARG A 132 -25.76 4.23 -7.44
N LEU A 133 -25.37 4.36 -6.17
CA LEU A 133 -26.25 4.80 -5.09
C LEU A 133 -26.80 6.20 -5.36
N LEU A 134 -25.93 7.15 -5.72
CA LEU A 134 -26.32 8.53 -6.03
C LEU A 134 -27.20 8.62 -7.29
N SER A 135 -26.93 7.80 -8.31
CA SER A 135 -27.72 7.75 -9.54
C SER A 135 -28.94 6.82 -9.48
N ARG A 136 -29.22 6.21 -8.31
CA ARG A 136 -30.31 5.24 -8.09
C ARG A 136 -30.30 4.06 -9.09
N ARG A 137 -29.11 3.67 -9.56
CA ARG A 137 -28.94 2.51 -10.45
C ARG A 137 -28.92 1.22 -9.64
N GLY A 138 -29.61 0.19 -10.13
CA GLY A 138 -29.59 -1.14 -9.52
C GLY A 138 -28.22 -1.83 -9.58
N GLY A 139 -28.08 -2.93 -8.81
CA GLY A 139 -26.90 -3.81 -8.86
C GLY A 139 -25.67 -3.31 -8.07
N VAL A 140 -25.85 -2.32 -7.19
CA VAL A 140 -24.79 -1.79 -6.31
C VAL A 140 -24.08 -2.92 -5.56
N LEU A 141 -24.83 -3.72 -4.79
CA LEU A 141 -24.26 -4.78 -3.97
C LEU A 141 -23.51 -5.81 -4.79
N LYS A 142 -24.07 -6.26 -5.93
CA LYS A 142 -23.41 -7.22 -6.81
C LYS A 142 -22.09 -6.70 -7.36
N THR A 143 -22.07 -5.47 -7.87
CA THR A 143 -20.86 -4.88 -8.46
C THR A 143 -19.80 -4.60 -7.41
N TRP A 144 -20.20 -4.12 -6.23
CA TRP A 144 -19.33 -3.94 -5.07
C TRP A 144 -18.72 -5.26 -4.60
N LEU A 145 -19.54 -6.31 -4.42
CA LEU A 145 -19.07 -7.64 -4.00
C LEU A 145 -18.06 -8.24 -4.97
N ILE A 146 -18.23 -8.05 -6.28
CA ILE A 146 -17.26 -8.52 -7.28
C ILE A 146 -15.91 -7.82 -7.10
N HIS A 147 -15.90 -6.50 -6.96
CA HIS A 147 -14.65 -5.75 -6.74
C HIS A 147 -13.99 -6.17 -5.42
N TYR A 148 -14.78 -6.30 -4.35
CA TYR A 148 -14.30 -6.71 -3.04
C TYR A 148 -13.71 -8.13 -3.05
N ALA A 149 -14.38 -9.09 -3.71
CA ALA A 149 -13.88 -10.45 -3.82
C ALA A 149 -12.57 -10.54 -4.64
N VAL A 150 -12.47 -9.78 -5.73
CA VAL A 150 -11.23 -9.70 -6.52
C VAL A 150 -10.11 -9.05 -5.70
N ALA A 151 -10.41 -7.97 -4.98
CA ALA A 151 -9.44 -7.32 -4.08
C ALA A 151 -8.93 -8.28 -3.01
N LEU A 152 -9.81 -9.00 -2.31
CA LEU A 152 -9.41 -10.02 -1.33
C LEU A 152 -8.49 -11.10 -1.93
N ALA A 153 -8.83 -11.61 -3.12
CA ALA A 153 -8.03 -12.64 -3.78
C ALA A 153 -6.63 -12.13 -4.16
N LEU A 154 -6.55 -10.91 -4.72
CA LEU A 154 -5.27 -10.27 -5.03
C LEU A 154 -4.45 -10.00 -3.78
N LEU A 155 -5.09 -9.53 -2.70
CA LEU A 155 -4.41 -9.22 -1.45
C LEU A 155 -3.88 -10.46 -0.75
N LEU A 156 -4.64 -11.57 -0.77
CA LEU A 156 -4.15 -12.84 -0.26
C LEU A 156 -2.94 -13.31 -1.06
N ALA A 157 -2.99 -13.21 -2.39
CA ALA A 157 -1.85 -13.53 -3.23
C ALA A 157 -0.64 -12.64 -2.91
N ALA A 158 -0.84 -11.32 -2.75
CA ALA A 158 0.20 -10.36 -2.38
C ALA A 158 0.89 -10.77 -1.07
N ALA A 159 0.11 -11.11 -0.04
CA ALA A 159 0.66 -11.48 1.26
C ALA A 159 1.51 -12.76 1.24
N TYR A 160 1.11 -13.77 0.45
CA TYR A 160 1.93 -14.97 0.25
C TYR A 160 3.20 -14.69 -0.54
N VAL A 161 3.11 -13.84 -1.57
CA VAL A 161 4.27 -13.43 -2.37
C VAL A 161 5.25 -12.62 -1.52
N GLU A 162 4.77 -11.67 -0.73
CA GLU A 162 5.57 -10.87 0.21
C GLU A 162 6.28 -11.76 1.23
N TRP A 163 5.53 -12.68 1.86
CA TRP A 163 6.12 -13.63 2.80
C TRP A 163 7.25 -14.44 2.18
N TRP A 164 7.04 -14.96 0.97
CA TRP A 164 8.05 -15.71 0.24
C TRP A 164 9.28 -14.86 -0.13
N GLU A 165 9.06 -13.61 -0.54
CA GLU A 165 10.13 -12.66 -0.83
C GLU A 165 10.96 -12.37 0.42
N LEU A 166 10.31 -12.18 1.58
CA LEU A 166 10.97 -11.95 2.86
C LEU A 166 11.76 -13.18 3.35
N GLU A 167 11.21 -14.40 3.22
CA GLU A 167 11.92 -15.63 3.55
C GLU A 167 13.10 -15.91 2.63
N THR A 168 13.01 -15.53 1.34
CA THR A 168 14.05 -15.80 0.35
C THR A 168 15.16 -14.75 0.39
N ILE A 169 14.80 -13.47 0.50
CA ILE A 169 15.72 -12.34 0.41
C ILE A 169 16.26 -11.95 1.79
N GLY A 170 15.48 -12.12 2.86
CA GLY A 170 15.89 -11.78 4.24
C GLY A 170 17.19 -12.45 4.70
N PRO A 171 17.38 -13.77 4.46
CA PRO A 171 18.64 -14.46 4.76
C PRO A 171 19.84 -13.97 3.94
N ILE A 172 19.61 -13.43 2.74
CA ILE A 172 20.67 -12.90 1.87
C ILE A 172 21.10 -11.52 2.37
N LEU A 173 20.13 -10.66 2.71
CA LEU A 173 20.41 -9.32 3.22
C LEU A 173 21.07 -9.35 4.61
N SER A 174 20.66 -10.26 5.49
CA SER A 174 21.28 -10.42 6.82
C SER A 174 22.72 -10.94 6.80
N ARG A 175 23.18 -11.48 5.66
CA ARG A 175 24.58 -11.92 5.45
C ARG A 175 25.46 -10.85 4.79
N LEU A 176 24.86 -9.77 4.30
CA LEU A 176 25.54 -8.67 3.60
C LEU A 176 25.71 -7.41 4.47
N GLY A 177 25.07 -7.37 5.65
CA GLY A 177 25.32 -6.38 6.71
C GLY A 177 26.18 -6.96 7.82
#